data_AF-A0A034W1G1-F1
#
_entry.id   AF-A0A034W1G1-F1
#
_cell.length_a   1.000
_cell.length_b   1.000
_cell.length_c   1.000
_cell.angle_alpha   90.00
_cell.angle_beta   90.00
_cell.angle_gamma   90.00
#
_symmetry.space_group_name_H-M   'P 1'
#
loop_
_entity.id
_entity.type
_entity.pdbx_description
1 polymer ?
#
loop_
_entity_poly.entity_id
_entity_poly.type
_entity_poly.pdbx_seq_one_letter_code
_entity_poly.pdbx_strand_id
1 'polypeptide(L)'
;MLINRKLEELAVSYCGKLIIAKVNIDDCEQIAVDNNVSMMPSFMLLKDNQVLEKFAGSSEEKLMSVIQKNVGDPTNVVSDPPTTNPTTSPTTTAGQVQPRIPIESTAQMAQASPLAPT
;
A
#
# COMPACT_ATOMS: atom_id res chain seq x y z
N MET A 1 -11.96 13.23 14.44
CA MET A 1 -10.65 13.87 14.76
C MET A 1 -9.68 12.89 15.46
N LEU A 2 -9.60 11.61 15.07
CA LEU A 2 -8.71 10.66 15.76
C LEU A 2 -7.32 10.56 15.10
N ILE A 3 -7.27 10.68 13.77
CA ILE A 3 -6.04 10.47 12.99
C ILE A 3 -4.93 11.49 13.30
N ASN A 4 -5.28 12.73 13.68
CA ASN A 4 -4.29 13.77 14.03
C ASN A 4 -3.40 13.37 15.21
N ARG A 5 -4.01 12.87 16.30
CA ARG A 5 -3.25 12.39 17.47
C ARG A 5 -2.29 11.28 17.06
N LYS A 6 -2.74 10.38 16.19
CA LYS A 6 -1.91 9.27 15.76
C LYS A 6 -0.71 9.71 14.95
N LEU A 7 -0.89 10.73 14.10
CA LEU A 7 0.22 11.35 13.37
C LEU A 7 1.24 11.96 14.33
N GLU A 8 0.80 12.67 15.37
CA GLU A 8 1.71 13.25 16.37
C GLU A 8 2.53 12.17 17.09
N GLU A 9 1.91 11.05 17.50
CA GLU A 9 2.62 9.90 18.09
C GLU A 9 3.66 9.30 17.14
N LEU A 10 3.33 9.21 15.85
CA LEU A 10 4.24 8.70 14.82
C LEU A 10 5.40 9.66 14.58
N ALA A 11 5.16 10.97 14.53
CA ALA A 11 6.22 11.98 14.37
C ALA A 11 7.25 11.88 15.51
N VAL A 12 6.80 11.66 16.74
CA VAL A 12 7.68 11.48 17.90
C VAL A 12 8.43 10.14 17.83
N SER A 13 7.72 9.04 17.53
CA SER A 13 8.32 7.70 17.49
C SER A 13 9.36 7.54 16.37
N TYR A 14 9.15 8.22 15.24
CA TYR A 14 10.01 8.21 14.07
C TYR A 14 10.86 9.49 13.96
N CYS A 15 11.12 10.17 15.07
CA CYS A 15 11.94 11.37 15.11
C CYS A 15 13.28 11.13 14.40
N GLY A 16 13.62 12.00 13.43
CA GLY A 16 14.82 11.90 12.60
C GLY A 16 14.73 10.95 11.41
N LYS A 17 13.65 10.16 11.28
CA LYS A 17 13.38 9.27 10.13
C LYS A 17 12.18 9.69 9.29
N LEU A 18 11.14 10.23 9.93
CA LEU A 18 9.90 10.65 9.28
C LEU A 18 9.58 12.10 9.63
N ILE A 19 9.17 12.86 8.62
CA ILE A 19 8.64 14.22 8.79
C ILE A 19 7.17 14.19 8.37
N ILE A 20 6.29 14.68 9.24
CA ILE A 20 4.86 14.79 8.94
C ILE A 20 4.53 16.26 8.68
N ALA A 21 4.19 16.57 7.44
CA ALA A 21 3.75 17.90 7.02
C ALA A 21 2.23 17.91 6.84
N LYS A 22 1.56 18.88 7.47
CA LYS A 22 0.12 19.13 7.31
C LYS A 22 -0.03 20.30 6.36
N VAL A 23 -0.70 20.08 5.23
CA VAL A 23 -0.96 21.10 4.23
C VAL A 23 -2.46 21.37 4.23
N ASN A 24 -2.82 22.65 4.35
CA ASN A 24 -4.19 23.08 4.12
C ASN A 24 -4.44 23.18 2.61
N ILE A 25 -5.42 22.45 2.09
CA ILE A 25 -5.73 22.51 0.66
C ILE A 25 -6.51 23.78 0.28
N ASP A 26 -7.17 24.42 1.24
CA ASP A 26 -7.92 25.66 0.99
C ASP A 26 -6.98 26.80 0.57
N ASP A 27 -5.74 26.80 1.08
CA ASP A 27 -4.70 27.78 0.74
C ASP A 27 -3.84 27.33 -0.47
N CYS A 28 -3.91 26.04 -0.82
CA CYS A 28 -3.00 25.38 -1.78
C CYS A 28 -3.77 24.48 -2.77
N GLU A 29 -4.77 25.04 -3.46
CA GLU A 29 -5.62 24.30 -4.40
C GLU A 29 -4.81 23.54 -5.48
N GLN A 30 -3.73 24.13 -5.98
CA GLN A 30 -2.88 23.52 -7.00
C GLN A 30 -2.29 22.18 -6.53
N ILE A 31 -1.87 22.08 -5.27
CA ILE A 31 -1.31 20.85 -4.69
C ILE A 31 -2.39 19.77 -4.63
N ALA A 32 -3.64 20.14 -4.33
CA ALA A 32 -4.76 19.22 -4.29
C ALA A 32 -5.07 18.66 -5.69
N VAL A 33 -5.07 19.52 -6.71
CA VAL A 33 -5.29 19.12 -8.12
C VAL A 33 -4.16 18.22 -8.60
N ASP A 34 -2.90 18.64 -8.46
CA ASP A 34 -1.73 17.90 -8.94
C ASP A 34 -1.62 16.51 -8.27
N ASN A 35 -2.05 16.40 -7.02
CA ASN A 35 -2.05 15.14 -6.27
C ASN A 35 -3.37 14.37 -6.32
N ASN A 36 -4.36 14.84 -7.10
CA ASN A 36 -5.68 14.23 -7.25
C ASN A 36 -6.38 13.94 -5.91
N VAL A 37 -6.31 14.90 -4.97
CA VAL A 37 -6.94 14.80 -3.66
C VAL A 37 -8.46 14.91 -3.84
N SER A 38 -9.15 13.77 -3.90
CA SER A 38 -10.61 13.70 -4.10
C SER A 38 -11.41 13.64 -2.79
N MET A 39 -10.81 13.12 -1.71
CA MET A 39 -11.42 13.11 -0.38
C MET A 39 -10.40 13.41 0.72
N MET A 40 -10.87 14.06 1.78
CA MET A 40 -10.07 14.37 2.96
C MET A 40 -10.46 13.49 4.15
N PRO A 41 -9.50 13.01 4.95
CA PRO A 41 -8.06 13.24 4.82
C PRO A 41 -7.43 12.42 3.68
N SER A 42 -6.35 12.94 3.08
CA SER A 42 -5.50 12.22 2.13
C SER A 42 -4.05 12.24 2.59
N PHE A 43 -3.36 11.12 2.37
CA PHE A 43 -1.98 10.89 2.79
C PHE A 43 -1.11 10.60 1.59
N MET A 44 0.08 11.22 1.58
CA MET A 44 1.09 11.03 0.55
C MET A 44 2.44 10.85 1.23
N LEU A 45 3.15 9.78 0.87
CA LEU A 45 4.51 9.54 1.30
C LEU A 45 5.48 9.91 0.18
N LEU A 46 6.42 10.80 0.50
CA LEU A 46 7.45 11.25 -0.42
C LEU A 46 8.83 10.86 0.11
N LYS A 47 9.71 10.41 -0.78
CA LYS A 47 11.12 10.14 -0.50
C LYS A 47 11.93 10.53 -1.73
N ASP A 48 13.06 11.22 -1.54
CA ASP A 48 13.94 11.67 -2.62
C ASP A 48 13.20 12.42 -3.75
N ASN A 49 12.25 13.29 -3.35
CA ASN A 49 11.39 14.07 -4.26
C ASN A 49 10.47 13.22 -5.16
N GLN A 50 10.27 11.94 -4.82
CA GLN A 50 9.35 11.03 -5.50
C GLN A 50 8.24 10.58 -4.57
N VAL A 51 7.03 10.45 -5.13
CA VAL A 51 5.88 9.90 -4.43
C VAL A 51 6.00 8.39 -4.41
N LEU A 52 6.19 7.82 -3.22
CA LEU A 52 6.23 6.36 -3.02
C LEU A 52 4.83 5.76 -2.96
N GLU A 53 3.95 6.41 -2.19
CA GLU A 53 2.62 5.90 -1.95
C GLU A 53 1.63 7.02 -1.68
N LYS A 54 0.39 6.85 -2.15
CA LYS A 54 -0.73 7.78 -1.96
C LYS A 54 -1.96 6.99 -1.58
N PHE A 55 -2.69 7.46 -0.57
CA PHE A 55 -3.96 6.88 -0.22
C PHE A 55 -4.86 7.93 0.43
N ALA A 56 -6.15 7.84 0.14
CA ALA A 56 -7.17 8.65 0.76
C ALA A 56 -7.85 7.89 1.92
N GLY A 57 -8.32 8.63 2.92
CA GLY A 57 -9.05 8.12 4.07
C GLY A 57 -8.22 8.10 5.35
N SER A 58 -8.86 7.78 6.47
CA SER A 58 -8.25 7.80 7.82
C SER A 58 -7.97 6.40 8.38
N SER A 59 -7.55 5.45 7.53
CA SER A 59 -7.21 4.09 7.99
C SER A 59 -5.84 4.10 8.67
N GLU A 60 -5.84 3.86 9.99
CA GLU A 60 -4.62 3.77 10.79
C GLU A 60 -3.75 2.57 10.40
N GLU A 61 -4.36 1.42 10.13
CA GLU A 61 -3.67 0.20 9.73
C GLU A 61 -2.92 0.39 8.41
N LYS A 62 -3.57 1.02 7.42
CA LYS A 62 -2.93 1.34 6.15
C LYS A 62 -1.79 2.32 6.35
N LEU A 63 -2.00 3.40 7.11
CA LEU A 63 -0.96 4.37 7.42
C LEU A 63 0.27 3.73 8.07
N MET A 64 0.07 2.89 9.09
CA MET A 64 1.18 2.19 9.75
C MET A 64 1.92 1.25 8.79
N SER A 65 1.18 0.47 8.00
CA SER A 65 1.76 -0.48 7.05
C SER A 65 2.63 0.25 6.01
N VAL A 66 2.17 1.38 5.49
CA VAL A 66 2.91 2.21 4.53
C VAL A 66 4.17 2.78 5.16
N ILE A 67 4.09 3.30 6.39
CA ILE A 67 5.26 3.84 7.09
C ILE A 67 6.29 2.74 7.35
N GLN A 68 5.89 1.61 7.94
CA GLN A 68 6.82 0.52 8.26
C GLN A 68 7.49 -0.03 7.00
N LYS A 69 6.74 -0.20 5.91
CA LYS A 69 7.26 -0.71 4.63
C LYS A 69 8.32 0.22 4.01
N ASN A 70 8.17 1.53 4.13
CA ASN A 70 9.01 2.51 3.42
C ASN A 70 10.08 3.17 4.31
N VAL A 71 9.82 3.31 5.61
CA VAL A 71 10.69 3.96 6.60
C VAL A 71 11.43 2.94 7.47
N GLY A 72 10.88 1.73 7.64
CA GLY A 72 11.39 0.69 8.54
C GLY A 72 10.88 0.84 9.98
N ASP A 73 11.55 0.20 10.94
CA ASP A 73 11.18 0.27 12.36
C ASP A 73 11.57 1.62 12.99
N PRO A 74 10.77 2.14 13.95
CA PRO A 74 11.11 3.36 14.68
C PRO A 74 12.39 3.11 15.51
N THR A 75 13.39 3.97 15.38
CA THR A 75 14.64 3.82 16.16
C THR A 75 14.37 4.17 17.62
N ASN A 76 14.00 3.18 18.41
CA ASN A 76 14.34 3.18 19.83
C ASN A 76 15.22 1.96 20.09
N VAL A 77 16.49 2.21 20.35
CA VAL A 77 17.49 1.22 20.73
C VAL A 77 17.17 0.63 22.11
N VAL A 78 16.28 -0.36 22.17
CA VAL A 78 16.41 -1.49 23.11
C VAL A 78 15.87 -2.74 22.44
N SER A 79 16.73 -3.45 21.72
CA SER A 79 16.63 -4.90 21.48
C SER A 79 17.97 -5.38 20.92
N ASP A 80 18.93 -5.61 21.81
CA ASP A 80 20.06 -6.51 21.55
C ASP A 80 19.90 -7.73 22.51
N PRO A 81 20.47 -8.91 22.19
CA PRO A 81 19.71 -10.13 21.89
C PRO A 81 19.86 -11.24 22.95
N PRO A 82 19.17 -12.39 22.77
CA PRO A 82 19.94 -13.63 22.77
C PRO A 82 19.61 -14.53 21.56
N THR A 83 20.68 -14.85 20.85
CA THR A 83 21.06 -16.14 20.25
C THR A 83 20.13 -17.34 20.47
N THR A 84 20.09 -18.20 19.43
CA THR A 84 19.73 -19.64 19.37
C THR A 84 18.27 -20.06 19.16
N ASN A 85 17.96 -20.36 17.89
CA ASN A 85 17.14 -21.46 17.34
C ASN A 85 16.77 -22.61 18.33
N PRO A 86 15.57 -23.24 18.21
CA PRO A 86 15.34 -24.18 17.09
C PRO A 86 13.94 -24.16 16.46
N THR A 87 13.92 -24.58 15.19
CA THR A 87 12.85 -25.29 14.48
C THR A 87 11.77 -25.88 15.37
N THR A 88 10.54 -25.41 15.21
CA THR A 88 9.34 -26.23 15.32
C THR A 88 8.22 -25.60 14.49
N SER A 89 8.15 -26.03 13.23
CA SER A 89 6.92 -25.96 12.44
C SER A 89 5.93 -26.97 13.01
N PRO A 90 4.75 -26.58 13.52
CA PRO A 90 3.63 -27.50 13.58
C PRO A 90 2.97 -27.54 12.19
N THR A 91 3.08 -28.72 11.57
CA THR A 91 1.95 -29.37 10.90
C THR A 91 1.45 -28.79 9.56
N THR A 92 1.67 -29.61 8.52
CA THR A 92 0.76 -29.86 7.40
C THR A 92 0.60 -28.78 6.34
N THR A 93 1.20 -29.03 5.18
CA THR A 93 0.50 -29.10 3.88
C THR A 93 1.48 -29.66 2.85
N ALA A 94 1.55 -30.99 2.76
CA ALA A 94 1.92 -31.64 1.50
C ALA A 94 0.65 -31.68 0.63
N GLY A 95 0.27 -30.50 0.12
CA GLY A 95 -0.68 -30.38 -0.96
C GLY A 95 -0.02 -30.92 -2.22
N GLN A 96 -0.14 -32.22 -2.44
CA GLN A 96 -0.09 -32.73 -3.81
C GLN A 96 -1.34 -32.23 -4.55
N VAL A 97 -1.13 -31.95 -5.83
CA VAL A 97 -2.12 -31.79 -6.91
C VAL A 97 -3.11 -30.63 -6.79
N GLN A 98 -2.69 -29.45 -7.23
CA GLN A 98 -3.59 -28.56 -7.97
C GLN A 98 -3.62 -29.04 -9.43
N PRO A 99 -4.71 -29.64 -9.93
CA PRO A 99 -4.86 -29.85 -11.37
C PRO A 99 -5.02 -28.48 -12.03
N ARG A 100 -4.07 -28.15 -12.90
CA ARG A 100 -4.26 -27.10 -13.90
C ARG A 100 -5.30 -27.61 -14.88
N ILE A 101 -6.40 -26.88 -15.04
CA ILE A 101 -7.28 -26.98 -16.21
C ILE A 101 -7.71 -25.58 -16.66
N PRO A 102 -7.94 -25.39 -17.97
CA PRO A 102 -7.40 -24.25 -18.70
C PRO A 102 -8.40 -23.13 -18.93
N ILE A 103 -7.84 -21.94 -19.15
CA ILE A 103 -8.46 -20.86 -19.88
C ILE A 103 -8.62 -21.26 -21.36
N GLU A 104 -9.76 -21.82 -21.73
CA GLU A 104 -10.25 -21.74 -23.11
C GLU A 104 -11.65 -21.14 -23.12
N SER A 105 -11.64 -19.81 -23.21
CA SER A 105 -12.75 -19.02 -23.72
C SER A 105 -13.15 -19.62 -25.06
N THR A 106 -14.39 -20.08 -25.16
CA THR A 106 -15.01 -20.57 -26.40
C THR A 106 -14.81 -19.51 -27.49
N ALA A 107 -13.84 -19.79 -28.35
CA ALA A 107 -13.62 -19.09 -29.61
C ALA A 107 -14.66 -19.62 -30.58
N GLN A 108 -15.75 -18.87 -30.70
CA GLN A 108 -16.75 -19.07 -31.73
C GLN A 108 -16.13 -18.60 -33.06
N MET A 109 -15.71 -19.54 -33.90
CA MET A 109 -15.31 -19.25 -35.27
C MET A 109 -15.65 -20.40 -36.23
N ALA A 110 -16.01 -20.00 -37.45
CA ALA A 110 -16.47 -20.73 -38.64
C ALA A 110 -18.01 -20.82 -38.75
N GLN A 111 -18.68 -20.34 -39.82
CA GLN A 111 -18.27 -20.39 -41.23
C GLN A 111 -18.66 -19.15 -42.04
N ALA A 112 -17.86 -18.91 -43.07
CA ALA A 112 -17.98 -17.87 -44.08
C ALA A 112 -19.14 -18.10 -45.06
N SER A 113 -19.74 -17.03 -45.56
CA SER A 113 -19.85 -16.74 -47.00
C SER A 113 -20.43 -15.32 -47.24
N PRO A 114 -19.89 -14.56 -48.21
CA PRO A 114 -20.38 -13.23 -48.56
C PRO A 114 -21.37 -13.29 -49.74
N LEU A 115 -22.48 -12.55 -49.69
CA LEU A 115 -23.22 -12.19 -50.91
C LEU A 115 -23.80 -10.77 -50.81
N ALA A 116 -23.73 -10.10 -51.96
CA ALA A 116 -23.66 -8.66 -52.20
C ALA A 116 -24.97 -7.87 -51.97
N PRO A 117 -24.90 -6.52 -51.90
CA PRO A 117 -26.10 -5.67 -51.92
C PRO A 117 -26.67 -5.56 -53.34
N THR A 118 -28.00 -5.63 -53.46
CA THR A 118 -28.79 -5.10 -54.58
C THR A 118 -29.71 -4.03 -54.03
#